data_AF-A0A6H5HKZ6-F1
#
_entry.id   AF-A0A6H5HKZ6-F1
#
_cell.length_a   1.000
_cell.length_b   1.000
_cell.length_c   1.000
_cell.angle_alpha   90.00
_cell.angle_beta   90.00
_cell.angle_gamma   90.00
#
_symmetry.space_group_name_H-M   'P 1'
#
loop_
_entity.id
_entity.type
_entity.pdbx_description
1 polymer ?
#
loop_
_entity_poly.entity_id
_entity_poly.type
_entity_poly.pdbx_seq_one_letter_code
_entity_poly.pdbx_strand_id
1 'polypeptide(L)'
;MAQQDRKTGEVKFNGKKANFDSKSSDSFQDEQGNNVVQVVAEPTGAIQLKSEKYGIAIYYDGVRLMLQVSGTYRGQMRGLCGTFNGEQADDFTSPKNCVLKNNYEFAASYAVPDSSLTSPAKELRQRAERADCYYKSVMFGNVINENGADRWSTRGGKNLARNSSNMIANKPIR
;
A
#
# COMPACT_ATOMS: atom_id res chain seq x y z
N MET A 1 2.28 39.19 -27.49
CA MET A 1 1.80 37.85 -27.10
C MET A 1 2.62 37.42 -25.91
N ALA A 2 2.02 37.34 -24.72
CA ALA A 2 2.76 37.09 -23.48
C ALA A 2 3.26 35.63 -23.44
N GLN A 3 4.56 35.46 -23.25
CA GLN A 3 5.19 34.19 -22.91
C GLN A 3 4.70 33.84 -21.50
N GLN A 4 3.77 32.90 -21.38
CA GLN A 4 3.29 32.47 -20.07
C GLN A 4 4.39 31.60 -19.45
N ASP A 5 5.09 32.18 -18.47
CA ASP A 5 6.21 31.57 -17.77
C ASP A 5 5.87 30.14 -17.33
N ARG A 6 6.73 29.22 -17.75
CA ARG A 6 6.56 27.77 -17.64
C ARG A 6 6.41 27.38 -16.17
N LYS A 7 5.43 26.53 -15.86
CA LYS A 7 5.28 25.93 -14.52
C LYS A 7 6.58 25.21 -14.14
N THR A 8 7.38 25.85 -13.30
CA THR A 8 8.59 25.29 -12.69
C THR A 8 8.20 24.55 -11.41
N GLY A 9 8.72 23.35 -11.19
CA GLY A 9 8.61 22.66 -9.91
C GLY A 9 9.96 22.17 -9.42
N GLU A 10 10.02 21.87 -8.12
CA GLU A 10 11.21 21.31 -7.48
C GLU A 10 10.95 19.84 -7.14
N VAL A 11 11.83 18.96 -7.63
CA VAL A 11 11.89 17.56 -7.19
C VAL A 11 13.10 17.40 -6.28
N LYS A 12 12.90 16.76 -5.13
CA LYS A 12 13.98 16.41 -4.21
C LYS A 12 14.10 14.89 -4.10
N PHE A 13 15.28 14.36 -4.39
CA PHE A 13 15.62 12.94 -4.24
C PHE A 13 16.92 12.81 -3.44
N ASN A 14 16.87 12.09 -2.30
CA ASN A 14 18.01 11.91 -1.38
C ASN A 14 18.75 13.21 -1.03
N GLY A 15 18.02 14.31 -0.84
CA GLY A 15 18.63 15.60 -0.52
C GLY A 15 19.03 16.44 -1.75
N LYS A 16 19.28 15.81 -2.90
CA LYS A 16 19.57 16.49 -4.17
C LYS A 16 18.27 17.07 -4.75
N LYS A 17 18.33 18.32 -5.18
CA LYS A 17 17.21 19.01 -5.83
C LYS A 17 17.43 19.03 -7.33
N ALA A 18 16.37 18.82 -8.09
CA ALA A 18 16.31 19.03 -9.53
C ALA A 18 15.17 20.02 -9.82
N ASN A 19 15.48 21.04 -10.60
CA ASN A 19 14.48 21.97 -11.09
C ASN A 19 14.06 21.51 -12.48
N PHE A 20 12.77 21.29 -12.67
CA PHE A 20 12.25 20.94 -13.99
C PHE A 20 11.38 22.08 -14.52
N ASP A 21 11.42 22.21 -15.84
CA ASP A 21 10.60 23.10 -16.63
C ASP A 21 9.55 22.23 -17.37
N SER A 22 8.39 22.79 -17.72
CA SER A 22 7.34 22.10 -18.49
C SER A 22 7.79 21.59 -19.87
N LYS A 23 9.04 21.87 -20.27
CA LYS A 23 9.67 21.33 -21.48
C LYS A 23 11.00 20.60 -21.24
N SER A 24 11.48 20.44 -20.01
CA SER A 24 12.74 19.74 -19.73
C SER A 24 12.50 18.43 -18.99
N SER A 25 13.19 17.38 -19.42
CA SER A 25 13.41 16.19 -18.61
C SER A 25 14.70 16.39 -17.82
N ASP A 26 14.69 15.97 -16.55
CA ASP A 26 15.89 15.95 -15.70
C ASP A 26 16.06 14.54 -15.15
N SER A 27 17.28 14.19 -14.72
CA SER A 27 17.57 12.88 -14.16
C SER A 27 18.52 12.95 -12.98
N PHE A 28 18.21 12.14 -11.97
CA PHE A 28 19.10 11.87 -10.86
C PHE A 28 19.92 10.63 -11.18
N GLN A 29 21.24 10.79 -11.24
CA GLN A 29 22.19 9.71 -11.46
C GLN A 29 22.76 9.20 -10.13
N ASP A 30 23.13 7.92 -10.08
CA ASP A 30 23.95 7.36 -9.01
C ASP A 30 25.44 7.70 -9.21
N GLU A 31 26.28 7.28 -8.26
CA GLU A 31 27.73 7.50 -8.27
C GLU A 31 28.45 6.89 -9.49
N GLN A 32 27.79 5.96 -10.18
CA GLN A 32 28.29 5.28 -11.38
C GLN A 32 27.80 5.95 -12.67
N GLY A 33 27.02 7.04 -12.56
CA GLY A 33 26.45 7.76 -13.69
C GLY A 33 25.17 7.13 -14.27
N ASN A 34 24.59 6.10 -13.62
CA ASN A 34 23.36 5.49 -14.10
C ASN A 34 22.15 6.32 -13.69
N ASN A 35 21.21 6.52 -14.62
CA ASN A 35 19.96 7.21 -14.32
C ASN A 35 19.12 6.40 -13.33
N VAL A 36 18.90 6.94 -12.14
CA VAL A 36 18.09 6.32 -11.08
C VAL A 36 16.66 6.85 -11.10
N VAL A 37 16.48 8.16 -11.21
CA VAL A 37 15.17 8.80 -11.31
C VAL A 37 15.14 9.72 -12.51
N GLN A 38 14.11 9.61 -13.33
CA GLN A 38 13.83 10.49 -14.46
C GLN A 38 12.60 11.32 -14.14
N VAL A 39 12.67 12.63 -14.36
CA VAL A 39 11.57 13.58 -14.22
C VAL A 39 11.15 13.97 -15.63
N VAL A 40 9.88 13.75 -15.96
CA VAL A 40 9.32 14.00 -17.29
C VAL A 40 8.08 14.88 -17.15
N ALA A 41 8.06 16.00 -17.87
CA ALA A 41 6.87 16.84 -18.00
C ALA A 41 6.00 16.32 -19.15
N GLU A 42 4.73 16.03 -18.87
CA GLU A 42 3.76 15.60 -19.87
C GLU A 42 3.11 16.82 -20.56
N PRO A 43 2.70 16.71 -21.84
CA PRO A 43 2.01 17.80 -22.55
C PRO A 43 0.73 18.27 -21.88
N THR A 44 0.10 17.40 -21.07
CA THR A 44 -1.09 17.71 -20.27
C THR A 44 -0.79 18.61 -19.07
N GLY A 45 0.49 18.86 -18.77
CA GLY A 45 0.95 19.61 -17.61
C GLY A 45 1.15 18.76 -16.35
N ALA A 46 0.92 17.45 -16.43
CA ALA A 46 1.29 16.52 -15.37
C ALA A 46 2.81 16.27 -15.37
N ILE A 47 3.33 15.83 -14.23
CA ILE A 47 4.73 15.46 -14.05
C ILE A 47 4.79 13.99 -13.71
N GLN A 48 5.66 13.27 -14.42
CA GLN A 48 5.98 11.89 -14.13
C GLN A 48 7.39 11.79 -13.54
N LEU A 49 7.50 11.18 -12.37
CA LEU A 49 8.78 10.75 -11.80
C LEU A 49 8.87 9.25 -11.97
N LYS A 50 9.85 8.76 -12.74
CA LYS A 50 10.01 7.33 -13.05
C LYS A 50 11.38 6.84 -12.60
N SER A 51 11.42 5.72 -11.89
CA SER A 51 12.63 4.95 -11.64
C SER A 51 12.47 3.55 -12.25
N GLU A 52 13.15 3.31 -13.36
CA GLU A 52 13.16 1.99 -14.00
C GLU A 52 13.90 0.96 -13.15
N LYS A 53 15.01 1.37 -12.53
CA LYS A 53 15.82 0.53 -11.61
C LYS A 53 14.98 -0.06 -10.47
N TYR A 54 14.10 0.74 -9.89
CA TYR A 54 13.24 0.30 -8.77
C TYR A 54 11.84 -0.10 -9.20
N GLY A 55 11.46 0.09 -10.47
CA GLY A 55 10.12 -0.20 -10.97
C GLY A 55 9.03 0.64 -10.31
N ILE A 56 9.28 1.93 -10.08
CA ILE A 56 8.34 2.87 -9.44
C ILE A 56 8.10 4.04 -10.37
N ALA A 57 6.84 4.48 -10.49
CA ALA A 57 6.48 5.72 -11.17
C ALA A 57 5.44 6.50 -10.34
N ILE A 58 5.60 7.82 -10.30
CA ILE A 58 4.66 8.75 -9.66
C ILE A 58 4.18 9.70 -10.75
N TYR A 59 2.87 9.90 -10.82
CA TYR A 59 2.23 10.88 -11.68
C TYR A 59 1.55 11.93 -10.82
N TYR A 60 1.82 13.20 -11.09
CA TYR A 60 1.26 14.31 -10.35
C TYR A 60 0.73 15.37 -11.31
N ASP A 61 -0.55 15.69 -11.23
CA ASP A 61 -1.20 16.68 -12.12
C ASP A 61 -1.32 18.09 -11.49
N GLY A 62 -0.74 18.29 -10.29
CA GLY A 62 -0.90 19.51 -9.50
C GLY A 62 -1.97 19.41 -8.41
N VAL A 63 -2.79 18.37 -8.42
CA VAL A 63 -3.86 18.14 -7.42
C VAL A 63 -3.88 16.69 -6.93
N ARG A 64 -3.72 15.73 -7.83
CA ARG A 64 -3.80 14.28 -7.58
C ARG A 64 -2.44 13.64 -7.79
N LEU A 65 -2.16 12.65 -6.96
CA LEU A 65 -0.97 11.80 -7.06
C LEU A 65 -1.40 10.37 -7.36
N MET A 66 -0.79 9.76 -8.37
CA MET A 66 -0.94 8.34 -8.67
C MET A 66 0.43 7.65 -8.53
N LEU A 67 0.47 6.60 -7.72
CA LEU A 67 1.65 5.77 -7.52
C LEU A 67 1.48 4.47 -8.29
N GLN A 68 2.43 4.17 -9.17
CA GLN A 68 2.55 2.90 -9.85
C GLN A 68 3.83 2.19 -9.39
N VAL A 69 3.70 0.92 -9.03
CA VAL A 69 4.80 0.08 -8.56
C VAL A 69 4.82 -1.24 -9.31
N SER A 70 6.02 -1.81 -9.46
CA SER A 70 6.21 -3.15 -10.00
C SER A 70 5.53 -4.20 -9.13
N GLY A 71 5.03 -5.28 -9.75
CA GLY A 71 4.44 -6.42 -9.05
C GLY A 71 5.40 -7.13 -8.08
N THR A 72 6.71 -6.85 -8.17
CA THR A 72 7.71 -7.32 -7.20
C THR A 72 7.46 -6.84 -5.77
N TYR A 73 6.76 -5.72 -5.59
CA TYR A 73 6.38 -5.20 -4.27
C TYR A 73 5.05 -5.77 -3.73
N ARG A 74 4.43 -6.73 -4.43
CA ARG A 74 3.14 -7.31 -4.02
C ARG A 74 3.23 -7.86 -2.60
N GLY A 75 2.37 -7.37 -1.70
CA GLY A 75 2.33 -7.73 -0.28
C GLY A 75 3.44 -7.13 0.61
N GLN A 76 4.39 -6.41 0.03
CA GLN A 76 5.52 -5.79 0.74
C GLN A 76 5.30 -4.31 1.04
N MET A 77 4.28 -3.69 0.43
CA MET A 77 3.97 -2.29 0.65
C MET A 77 3.32 -2.07 2.01
N ARG A 78 3.54 -0.89 2.59
CA ARG A 78 2.82 -0.37 3.75
C ARG A 78 2.61 1.12 3.54
N GLY A 79 1.60 1.69 4.16
CA GLY A 79 1.23 3.09 3.97
C GLY A 79 -0.24 3.26 3.66
N LEU A 80 -0.61 4.50 3.33
CA LEU A 80 -2.00 4.87 2.99
C LEU A 80 -2.53 4.17 1.73
N CYS A 81 -1.65 3.67 0.86
CA CYS A 81 -2.00 2.88 -0.33
C CYS A 81 -2.21 1.38 -0.04
N GLY A 82 -2.21 0.98 1.23
CA GLY A 82 -2.48 -0.40 1.65
C GLY A 82 -1.28 -1.33 1.55
N THR A 83 -1.55 -2.64 1.51
CA THR A 83 -0.52 -3.69 1.56
C THR A 83 -0.12 -4.22 0.18
N PHE A 84 -0.89 -3.87 -0.86
CA PHE A 84 -0.71 -4.30 -2.24
C PHE A 84 -0.62 -5.83 -2.41
N ASN A 85 -1.35 -6.60 -1.59
CA ASN A 85 -1.44 -8.07 -1.74
C ASN A 85 -2.69 -8.51 -2.52
N GLY A 86 -3.60 -7.59 -2.84
CA GLY A 86 -4.89 -7.84 -3.50
C GLY A 86 -6.04 -8.18 -2.55
N GLU A 87 -5.82 -8.13 -1.24
CA GLU A 87 -6.81 -8.36 -0.19
C GLU A 87 -7.17 -7.01 0.47
N GLN A 88 -8.34 -6.47 0.13
CA GLN A 88 -8.78 -5.19 0.66
C GLN A 88 -9.04 -5.24 2.18
N ALA A 89 -9.34 -6.42 2.72
CA ALA A 89 -9.64 -6.59 4.14
C ALA A 89 -8.45 -6.25 5.06
N ASP A 90 -7.22 -6.26 4.56
CA ASP A 90 -6.01 -5.93 5.34
C ASP A 90 -5.30 -4.64 4.91
N ASP A 91 -5.88 -3.87 3.98
CA ASP A 91 -5.25 -2.64 3.50
C ASP A 91 -5.11 -1.57 4.61
N PHE A 92 -5.95 -1.61 5.64
CA PHE A 92 -5.81 -0.74 6.81
C PHE A 92 -4.78 -1.25 7.84
N THR A 93 -3.70 -1.87 7.36
CA THR A 93 -2.56 -2.28 8.19
C THR A 93 -1.73 -1.06 8.59
N SER A 94 -1.73 -0.74 9.88
CA SER A 94 -0.93 0.34 10.49
C SER A 94 0.58 0.02 10.54
N PRO A 95 1.47 0.99 10.85
CA PRO A 95 2.91 0.74 11.02
C PRO A 95 3.26 -0.32 12.08
N LYS A 96 2.35 -0.59 13.02
CA LYS A 96 2.50 -1.64 14.04
C LYS A 96 2.10 -3.04 13.53
N ASN A 97 1.85 -3.20 12.23
CA ASN A 97 1.31 -4.42 11.61
C ASN A 97 -0.04 -4.87 12.20
N CYS A 98 -0.85 -3.89 12.62
CA CYS A 98 -2.22 -4.10 13.09
C CYS A 98 -3.20 -3.64 12.04
N VAL A 99 -4.17 -4.48 11.66
CA VAL A 99 -5.30 -4.08 10.81
C VAL A 99 -6.28 -3.27 11.67
N LEU A 100 -6.47 -2.00 11.34
CA LEU A 100 -7.42 -1.12 12.02
C LEU A 100 -8.75 -1.09 11.27
N LYS A 101 -9.86 -1.03 12.00
CA LYS A 101 -11.20 -0.95 11.39
C LYS A 101 -11.57 0.48 10.98
N ASN A 102 -11.12 1.47 11.74
CA ASN A 102 -11.45 2.86 11.50
C ASN A 102 -10.45 3.48 10.51
N ASN A 103 -10.95 3.99 9.38
CA ASN A 103 -10.14 4.60 8.34
C ASN A 103 -9.43 5.89 8.78
N TYR A 104 -10.05 6.70 9.65
CA TYR A 104 -9.43 7.91 10.19
C TYR A 104 -8.27 7.59 11.14
N GLU A 105 -8.43 6.57 11.99
CA GLU A 105 -7.36 6.09 12.87
C GLU A 105 -6.22 5.46 12.06
N PHE A 106 -6.56 4.65 11.05
CA PHE A 106 -5.59 4.14 10.09
C PHE A 106 -4.79 5.26 9.41
N ALA A 107 -5.47 6.25 8.82
CA ALA A 107 -4.80 7.36 8.15
C ALA A 107 -3.89 8.14 9.12
N ALA A 108 -4.38 8.42 10.33
CA ALA A 108 -3.60 9.13 11.35
C ALA A 108 -2.43 8.31 11.91
N SER A 109 -2.49 6.97 11.86
CA SER A 109 -1.37 6.11 12.27
C SER A 109 -0.11 6.31 11.43
N TYR A 110 -0.27 6.77 10.18
CA TYR A 110 0.83 7.13 9.26
C TYR A 110 1.22 8.61 9.31
N ALA A 111 0.55 9.44 10.11
CA ALA A 111 0.93 10.84 10.26
C ALA A 111 2.35 10.97 10.84
N VAL A 112 3.18 11.82 10.24
CA VAL A 112 4.56 12.08 10.69
C VAL A 112 4.50 12.91 11.98
N PRO A 113 5.10 12.45 13.10
CA PRO A 113 5.06 13.18 14.35
C PRO A 113 6.09 14.31 14.35
N ASP A 114 5.73 15.44 13.78
CA ASP A 114 6.52 16.68 13.82
C ASP A 114 5.69 17.86 14.37
N SER A 115 6.27 19.07 14.37
CA SER A 115 5.60 20.28 14.86
C SER A 115 4.39 20.69 14.03
N SER A 116 4.24 20.16 12.80
CA SER A 116 3.08 20.43 11.94
C SER A 116 1.88 19.54 12.26
N LEU A 117 2.07 18.49 13.08
CA LEU A 117 0.99 17.59 13.48
C LEU A 117 0.03 18.28 14.47
N THR A 118 -1.07 18.79 13.95
CA THR A 118 -2.12 19.46 14.72
C THR A 118 -3.28 18.52 15.11
N SER A 119 -4.09 18.92 16.08
CA SER A 119 -5.43 18.34 16.23
C SER A 119 -6.28 18.69 15.01
N PRO A 120 -7.12 17.79 14.47
CA PRO A 120 -7.58 16.51 15.04
C PRO A 120 -6.70 15.28 14.73
N ALA A 121 -5.71 15.41 13.84
CA ALA A 121 -4.87 14.29 13.42
C ALA A 121 -4.05 13.72 14.59
N LYS A 122 -3.55 14.58 15.48
CA LYS A 122 -2.84 14.16 16.71
C LYS A 122 -3.70 13.26 17.61
N GLU A 123 -4.96 13.62 17.81
CA GLU A 123 -5.90 12.84 18.64
C GLU A 123 -6.27 11.51 17.98
N LEU A 124 -6.53 11.52 16.67
CA LEU A 124 -6.78 10.30 15.90
C LEU A 124 -5.57 9.35 15.94
N ARG A 125 -4.35 9.87 15.88
CA ARG A 125 -3.13 9.08 16.01
C ARG A 125 -3.05 8.41 17.38
N GLN A 126 -3.32 9.16 18.46
CA GLN A 126 -3.36 8.60 19.81
C GLN A 126 -4.46 7.54 19.98
N ARG A 127 -5.61 7.72 19.33
CA ARG A 127 -6.66 6.69 19.29
C ARG A 127 -6.21 5.44 18.54
N ALA A 128 -5.58 5.60 17.39
CA ALA A 128 -5.03 4.51 16.60
C ALA A 128 -4.01 3.67 17.40
N GLU A 129 -3.25 4.28 18.31
CA GLU A 129 -2.31 3.57 19.17
C GLU A 129 -2.98 2.67 20.22
N ARG A 130 -4.23 2.98 20.60
CA ARG A 130 -5.02 2.26 21.61
C ARG A 130 -6.15 1.43 20.99
N ALA A 131 -6.32 1.49 19.66
CA ALA A 131 -7.36 0.79 18.94
C ALA A 131 -7.15 -0.73 18.98
N ASP A 132 -8.23 -1.48 18.81
CA ASP A 132 -8.18 -2.93 18.68
C ASP A 132 -7.29 -3.33 17.49
N CYS A 133 -6.34 -4.21 17.75
CA CYS A 133 -5.44 -4.75 16.74
C CYS A 133 -5.99 -6.07 16.20
N TYR A 134 -6.33 -6.11 14.91
CA TYR A 134 -6.74 -7.33 14.22
C TYR A 134 -5.57 -7.88 13.40
N TYR A 135 -5.43 -9.21 13.41
CA TYR A 135 -4.40 -9.91 12.65
C TYR A 135 -5.05 -10.83 11.61
N LYS A 136 -4.39 -10.96 10.46
CA LYS A 136 -4.79 -11.90 9.43
C LYS A 136 -4.57 -13.33 9.91
N SER A 137 -5.65 -14.09 10.08
CA SER A 137 -5.59 -15.53 10.29
C SER A 137 -5.94 -16.23 9.00
N VAL A 138 -4.98 -16.91 8.36
CA VAL A 138 -5.25 -17.72 7.17
C VAL A 138 -5.81 -19.07 7.63
N MET A 139 -7.09 -19.30 7.35
CA MET A 139 -7.73 -20.59 7.59
C MET A 139 -7.76 -21.38 6.28
N PHE A 140 -7.03 -22.50 6.23
CA PHE A 140 -7.12 -23.41 5.09
C PHE A 140 -8.36 -24.27 5.24
N GLY A 141 -9.29 -24.15 4.29
CA GLY A 141 -10.39 -25.10 4.13
C GLY A 141 -9.92 -26.29 3.30
N ASN A 142 -10.41 -27.48 3.62
CA ASN A 142 -10.25 -28.63 2.73
C ASN A 142 -11.10 -28.39 1.48
N VAL A 143 -10.46 -28.40 0.31
CA VAL A 143 -11.16 -28.37 -0.98
C VAL A 143 -11.48 -29.80 -1.37
N ILE A 144 -12.77 -30.14 -1.44
CA ILE A 144 -13.19 -31.41 -2.06
C ILE A 144 -13.16 -31.17 -3.56
N ASN A 145 -12.22 -31.81 -4.26
CA ASN A 145 -12.26 -31.84 -5.72
C ASN A 145 -13.52 -32.61 -6.17
N GLU A 146 -14.00 -32.36 -7.39
CA GLU A 146 -15.15 -33.07 -7.96
C GLU A 146 -14.98 -34.60 -7.90
N ASN A 147 -13.75 -35.10 -8.06
CA ASN A 147 -13.39 -36.52 -7.90
C ASN A 147 -13.54 -37.06 -6.45
N GLY A 148 -13.60 -36.17 -5.47
CA GLY A 148 -13.79 -36.46 -4.04
C GLY A 148 -15.23 -36.26 -3.57
N ALA A 149 -16.08 -35.60 -4.35
CA ALA A 149 -17.49 -35.38 -4.02
C ALA A 149 -18.30 -36.69 -4.05
N ASP A 150 -17.94 -37.62 -4.94
CA ASP A 150 -18.59 -38.93 -5.06
C ASP A 150 -18.16 -39.96 -4.02
N ARG A 151 -17.08 -39.70 -3.25
CA ARG A 151 -16.60 -40.64 -2.22
C ARG A 151 -17.47 -40.67 -0.96
N TRP A 152 -18.40 -39.72 -0.80
CA TRP A 152 -19.34 -39.69 0.33
C TRP A 152 -20.62 -40.51 0.10
N SER A 153 -20.99 -40.81 -1.15
CA SER A 153 -22.26 -41.51 -1.44
C SER A 153 -22.17 -43.05 -1.40
N THR A 154 -20.96 -43.64 -1.37
CA THR A 154 -20.77 -45.11 -1.51
C THR A 154 -20.29 -45.87 -0.27
N ARG A 155 -20.25 -45.26 0.92
CA ARG A 155 -20.03 -46.02 2.17
C ARG A 155 -21.08 -45.67 3.20
N GLY A 156 -22.19 -46.40 3.13
CA GLY A 156 -23.09 -46.55 4.25
C GLY A 156 -22.33 -46.98 5.52
N GLY A 157 -22.71 -46.34 6.62
CA GLY A 157 -22.59 -46.81 8.00
C GLY A 157 -21.26 -47.43 8.44
N LYS A 158 -20.47 -46.68 9.19
CA LYS A 158 -19.88 -47.13 10.48
C LYS A 158 -19.21 -45.97 11.21
N ASN A 159 -19.59 -45.85 12.48
CA ASN A 159 -19.10 -44.93 13.49
C ASN A 159 -17.59 -44.66 13.43
N LEU A 160 -17.21 -43.39 13.26
CA LEU A 160 -15.96 -42.85 13.79
C LEU A 160 -16.26 -41.51 14.46
N ALA A 161 -16.63 -41.59 15.73
CA ALA A 161 -16.39 -40.50 16.66
C ALA A 161 -14.87 -40.27 16.71
N ARG A 162 -14.39 -39.20 16.09
CA ARG A 162 -13.04 -38.69 16.32
C ARG A 162 -13.16 -37.24 16.75
N ASN A 163 -12.93 -37.04 18.04
CA ASN A 163 -12.70 -35.77 18.70
C ASN A 163 -11.82 -34.85 17.85
N SER A 164 -12.39 -33.72 17.43
CA SER A 164 -11.63 -32.52 17.10
C SER A 164 -12.02 -31.43 18.07
N SER A 165 -11.58 -31.59 19.32
CA SER A 165 -11.38 -30.46 20.21
C SER A 165 -10.21 -29.66 19.68
N ASN A 166 -10.50 -28.63 18.88
CA ASN A 166 -9.62 -27.48 18.68
C ASN A 166 -10.48 -26.27 18.33
N MET A 167 -11.29 -25.84 19.30
CA MET A 167 -11.75 -24.46 19.34
C MET A 167 -10.59 -23.60 19.82
N ILE A 168 -9.74 -23.13 18.91
CA ILE A 168 -8.91 -21.95 19.19
C ILE A 168 -9.77 -20.75 18.83
N ALA A 169 -10.24 -20.06 19.86
CA ALA A 169 -11.01 -18.84 19.75
C ALA A 169 -10.14 -17.73 19.14
N ASN A 170 -10.16 -17.60 17.82
CA ASN A 170 -9.72 -16.37 17.14
C ASN A 170 -10.96 -15.56 16.79
N LYS A 171 -11.06 -14.35 17.32
CA LYS A 171 -12.13 -13.40 16.98
C LYS A 171 -12.04 -13.11 15.47
N PRO A 172 -13.02 -13.53 14.65
CA PRO A 172 -13.04 -13.18 13.25
C PRO A 172 -13.34 -11.68 13.10
N ILE A 173 -12.87 -11.11 12.00
CA ILE A 173 -13.26 -9.77 11.55
C ILE A 173 -14.76 -9.86 11.20
N ARG A 174 -15.61 -9.54 12.17
CA ARG A 174 -17.02 -9.19 11.93
C ARG A 174 -17.12 -7.74 11.48
#